data_AF-A0A9D6NTG8-F1
#
_entry.id   AF-A0A9D6NTG8-F1
#
_cell.length_a   1.000
_cell.length_b   1.000
_cell.length_c   1.000
_cell.angle_alpha   90.00
_cell.angle_beta   90.00
_cell.angle_gamma   90.00
#
_symmetry.space_group_name_H-M   'P 1'
#
loop_
_entity.id
_entity.type
_entity.pdbx_description
1 polymer ?
#
loop_
_entity_poly.entity_id
_entity_poly.type
_entity_poly.pdbx_seq_one_letter_code
_entity_poly.pdbx_strand_id
1 'polypeptide(L)'
;MTSPPRARLVLMALGLGTLLAGLGAGLVRIGWALPLPSTWPLLHGPLGVRLAGVGLVALALWLLRFDLARHNLRQVGLPRFTAVSLVLGYCWLAVGGILALAFGSAWAGPLYDALLHAVFLGFVMAAVMGHAPIIFPAVTGRRVPFRPVFYTHLGLLQLSLLLRLGGDLALWWPGRQWGGLLNAVALLLFLVNTASSGARQHH
;
A
#
# COMPACT_ATOMS: atom_id res chain seq x y z
N MET A 1 0.60 -26.74 -12.41
CA MET A 1 -0.69 -26.28 -12.96
C MET A 1 -0.50 -24.87 -13.52
N THR A 2 -0.24 -24.77 -14.82
CA THR A 2 -0.10 -23.51 -15.57
C THR A 2 -1.48 -23.04 -16.02
N SER A 3 -1.88 -21.82 -15.66
CA SER A 3 -3.12 -21.23 -16.19
C SER A 3 -3.03 -21.18 -17.73
N PRO A 4 -4.12 -21.46 -18.48
CA PRO A 4 -4.06 -21.43 -19.94
C PRO A 4 -3.71 -20.01 -20.43
N PRO A 5 -2.95 -19.86 -21.52
CA PRO A 5 -2.45 -18.56 -22.02
C PRO A 5 -3.56 -17.53 -22.27
N ARG A 6 -4.78 -18.00 -22.56
CA ARG A 6 -5.99 -17.17 -22.76
C ARG A 6 -6.41 -16.40 -21.51
N ALA A 7 -6.28 -16.98 -20.31
CA ALA A 7 -6.66 -16.29 -19.07
C ALA A 7 -5.73 -15.11 -18.75
N ARG A 8 -4.43 -15.25 -19.06
CA ARG A 8 -3.45 -14.16 -18.92
C ARG A 8 -3.71 -13.04 -19.92
N LEU A 9 -4.04 -13.40 -21.16
CA LEU A 9 -4.43 -12.44 -22.21
C LEU A 9 -5.69 -11.65 -21.85
N VAL A 10 -6.71 -12.32 -21.30
CA VAL A 10 -7.94 -11.64 -20.84
C VAL A 10 -7.64 -10.70 -19.67
N LEU A 11 -6.83 -11.10 -18.70
CA LEU A 11 -6.40 -10.23 -17.60
C LEU A 11 -5.57 -9.04 -18.09
N MET A 12 -4.67 -9.25 -19.06
CA MET A 12 -3.89 -8.17 -19.68
C MET A 12 -4.76 -7.22 -20.49
N ALA A 13 -5.76 -7.73 -21.22
CA ALA A 13 -6.70 -6.90 -21.97
C ALA A 13 -7.61 -6.07 -21.05
N LEU A 14 -8.10 -6.67 -19.95
CA LEU A 14 -8.84 -5.95 -18.91
C LEU A 14 -7.96 -4.91 -18.20
N GLY A 15 -6.71 -5.28 -17.90
CA GLY A 15 -5.71 -4.37 -17.33
C GLY A 15 -5.41 -3.18 -18.25
N LEU A 16 -5.20 -3.44 -19.55
CA LEU A 16 -5.00 -2.41 -20.55
C LEU A 16 -6.25 -1.53 -20.73
N GLY A 17 -7.44 -2.13 -20.72
CA GLY A 17 -8.71 -1.40 -20.78
C GLY A 17 -8.92 -0.46 -19.60
N THR A 18 -8.59 -0.91 -18.38
CA THR A 18 -8.65 -0.04 -17.17
C THR A 18 -7.60 1.07 -17.20
N LEU A 19 -6.40 0.80 -17.72
CA LEU A 19 -5.33 1.80 -17.93
C LEU A 19 -5.74 2.87 -18.94
N LEU A 20 -6.28 2.47 -20.09
CA LEU A 20 -6.73 3.39 -21.14
C LEU A 20 -7.94 4.23 -20.69
N ALA A 21 -8.87 3.62 -19.95
CA ALA A 21 -9.99 4.34 -19.34
C ALA A 21 -9.51 5.36 -18.29
N GLY A 22 -8.54 4.97 -17.44
CA GLY A 22 -7.93 5.87 -16.46
C GLY A 22 -7.16 7.02 -17.10
N LEU A 23 -6.40 6.76 -18.17
CA LEU A 23 -5.70 7.78 -18.94
C LEU A 23 -6.67 8.75 -19.61
N GLY A 24 -7.73 8.25 -20.23
CA GLY A 24 -8.78 9.06 -20.84
C GLY A 24 -9.49 9.96 -19.81
N ALA A 25 -9.82 9.43 -18.63
CA ALA A 25 -10.34 10.22 -17.52
C ALA A 25 -9.36 11.31 -17.04
N GLY A 26 -8.06 11.00 -16.98
CA GLY A 26 -7.02 11.96 -16.61
C GLY A 26 -6.87 13.12 -17.61
N LEU A 27 -6.89 12.82 -18.91
CA LEU A 27 -6.79 13.82 -19.99
C LEU A 27 -8.00 14.77 -20.02
N VAL A 28 -9.21 14.21 -19.91
CA VAL A 28 -10.45 15.00 -19.82
C VAL A 28 -10.44 15.92 -18.59
N ARG A 29 -9.86 15.46 -17.47
CA ARG A 29 -9.73 16.26 -16.24
C ARG A 29 -8.75 17.44 -16.37
N ILE A 30 -7.76 17.37 -17.25
CA ILE A 30 -6.80 18.45 -17.52
C ILE A 30 -7.39 19.48 -18.52
N GLY A 31 -8.64 19.30 -18.95
CA GLY A 31 -9.33 20.19 -19.89
C GLY A 31 -9.15 19.79 -21.35
N TRP A 32 -8.55 18.63 -21.62
CA TRP A 32 -8.44 18.07 -22.96
C TRP A 32 -9.77 17.39 -23.35
N ALA A 33 -10.77 18.20 -23.70
CA ALA A 33 -12.08 17.70 -24.11
C ALA A 33 -12.01 17.09 -25.52
N LEU A 34 -12.12 15.76 -25.61
CA LEU A 34 -12.41 15.09 -26.87
C LEU A 34 -13.82 15.54 -27.33
N PRO A 35 -14.05 15.86 -28.63
CA PRO A 35 -15.32 16.36 -29.14
C PRO A 35 -16.36 15.22 -29.29
N LEU A 36 -16.67 14.57 -28.17
CA LEU A 36 -17.70 13.54 -28.07
C LEU A 36 -18.65 13.92 -26.92
N PRO A 37 -19.96 13.62 -27.03
CA PRO A 37 -20.90 13.80 -25.94
C PRO A 37 -20.49 12.88 -24.78
N SER A 38 -19.77 13.43 -23.80
CA SER A 38 -19.21 12.65 -22.70
C SER A 38 -20.19 12.64 -21.53
N THR A 39 -20.87 11.52 -21.33
CA THR A 39 -21.50 11.18 -20.04
C THR A 39 -20.45 10.85 -18.97
N TRP A 40 -19.18 10.79 -19.37
CA TRP A 40 -18.00 10.51 -18.56
C TRP A 40 -17.99 11.32 -17.25
N PRO A 41 -18.19 12.65 -17.21
CA PRO A 41 -18.13 13.43 -15.97
C PRO A 41 -19.14 13.02 -14.89
N LEU A 42 -20.27 12.40 -15.25
CA LEU A 42 -21.27 11.88 -14.31
C LEU A 42 -20.79 10.56 -13.64
N LEU A 43 -19.90 9.83 -14.29
CA LEU A 43 -19.19 8.66 -13.72
C LEU A 43 -17.96 9.07 -12.85
N HIS A 44 -17.54 10.35 -12.89
CA HIS A 44 -16.31 10.87 -12.25
C HIS A 44 -16.44 11.22 -10.76
N GLY A 45 -17.63 11.05 -10.19
CA GLY A 45 -17.89 11.29 -8.77
C GLY A 45 -17.63 10.05 -7.90
N PRO A 46 -18.60 9.65 -7.05
CA PRO A 46 -18.48 8.50 -6.14
C PRO A 46 -18.19 7.17 -6.83
N LEU A 47 -18.70 6.96 -8.05
CA LEU A 47 -18.61 5.69 -8.77
C LEU A 47 -17.16 5.33 -9.14
N GLY A 48 -16.37 6.28 -9.64
CA GLY A 48 -14.95 6.04 -9.95
C GLY A 48 -14.14 5.63 -8.72
N VAL A 49 -14.36 6.29 -7.58
CA VAL A 49 -13.68 5.95 -6.32
C VAL A 49 -14.12 4.58 -5.79
N ARG A 50 -15.41 4.26 -5.90
CA ARG A 50 -15.92 2.93 -5.51
C ARG A 50 -15.37 1.83 -6.41
N LEU A 51 -15.33 2.04 -7.74
CA LEU A 51 -14.71 1.09 -8.67
C LEU A 51 -13.22 0.87 -8.38
N ALA A 52 -12.48 1.95 -8.11
CA ALA A 52 -11.10 1.85 -7.65
C ALA A 52 -11.01 1.06 -6.33
N GLY A 53 -11.92 1.30 -5.38
CA GLY A 53 -12.05 0.55 -4.14
C GLY A 53 -12.26 -0.96 -4.36
N VAL A 54 -13.16 -1.35 -5.27
CA VAL A 54 -13.33 -2.76 -5.69
C VAL A 54 -12.00 -3.31 -6.20
N GLY A 55 -11.31 -2.56 -7.07
CA GLY A 55 -10.01 -2.94 -7.60
C GLY A 55 -8.95 -3.16 -6.51
N LEU A 56 -8.87 -2.27 -5.52
CA LEU A 56 -7.94 -2.37 -4.39
C LEU A 56 -8.25 -3.59 -3.51
N VAL A 57 -9.52 -3.85 -3.19
CA VAL A 57 -9.91 -5.04 -2.40
C VAL A 57 -9.64 -6.32 -3.19
N ALA A 58 -10.00 -6.36 -4.48
CA ALA A 58 -9.73 -7.50 -5.33
C ALA A 58 -8.22 -7.77 -5.46
N LEU A 59 -7.41 -6.72 -5.59
CA LEU A 59 -5.95 -6.82 -5.63
C LEU A 59 -5.39 -7.32 -4.30
N ALA A 60 -5.87 -6.81 -3.17
CA ALA A 60 -5.46 -7.27 -1.84
C ALA A 60 -5.76 -8.76 -1.63
N LEU A 61 -6.97 -9.21 -2.01
CA LEU A 61 -7.36 -10.62 -1.93
C LEU A 61 -6.55 -11.49 -2.89
N TRP A 62 -6.29 -11.00 -4.11
CA TRP A 62 -5.46 -11.69 -5.08
C TRP A 62 -4.02 -11.87 -4.57
N LEU A 63 -3.40 -10.80 -4.07
CA LEU A 63 -2.06 -10.83 -3.47
C LEU A 63 -2.02 -11.81 -2.29
N LEU A 64 -2.97 -11.73 -1.37
CA LEU A 64 -3.04 -12.64 -0.23
C LEU A 64 -3.18 -14.12 -0.66
N ARG A 65 -3.93 -14.38 -1.74
CA ARG A 65 -4.18 -15.74 -2.24
C ARG A 65 -3.04 -16.34 -3.05
N PHE A 66 -2.37 -15.54 -3.87
CA PHE A 66 -1.44 -16.01 -4.90
C PHE A 66 0.03 -15.63 -4.64
N ASP A 67 0.32 -14.63 -3.82
CA ASP A 67 1.70 -14.24 -3.51
C ASP A 67 2.41 -15.34 -2.68
N LEU A 68 3.74 -15.41 -2.84
CA LEU A 68 4.62 -16.31 -2.11
C LEU A 68 4.73 -15.91 -0.63
N ALA A 69 4.41 -14.66 -0.28
CA ALA A 69 4.39 -14.16 1.10
C ALA A 69 3.71 -15.14 2.08
N ARG A 70 2.57 -15.74 1.69
CA ARG A 70 1.83 -16.70 2.53
C ARG A 70 2.63 -17.96 2.89
N HIS A 71 3.46 -18.44 1.97
CA HIS A 71 4.30 -19.62 2.21
C HIS A 71 5.52 -19.25 3.06
N ASN A 72 6.06 -18.05 2.85
CA ASN A 72 7.19 -17.52 3.59
C ASN A 72 6.87 -17.23 5.07
N LEU A 73 5.59 -17.12 5.45
CA LEU A 73 5.17 -17.03 6.86
C LEU A 73 5.60 -18.24 7.71
N ARG A 74 5.78 -19.42 7.07
CA ARG A 74 6.25 -20.64 7.75
C ARG A 74 7.77 -20.72 7.86
N GLN A 75 8.50 -19.87 7.15
CA GLN A 75 9.95 -19.82 7.19
C GLN A 75 10.42 -19.07 8.44
N VAL A 76 11.72 -19.11 8.73
CA VAL A 76 12.34 -18.40 9.86
C VAL A 76 13.34 -17.37 9.35
N GLY A 77 13.49 -16.26 10.07
CA GLY A 77 14.44 -15.19 9.72
C GLY A 77 13.86 -14.15 8.76
N LEU A 78 14.69 -13.72 7.80
CA LEU A 78 14.34 -12.64 6.87
C LEU A 78 13.07 -12.92 6.03
N PRO A 79 12.88 -14.12 5.45
CA PRO A 79 11.68 -14.39 4.64
C PRO A 79 10.39 -14.23 5.44
N ARG A 80 10.40 -14.57 6.73
CA ARG A 80 9.25 -14.40 7.61
C ARG A 80 8.94 -12.93 7.87
N PHE A 81 9.95 -12.12 8.13
CA PHE A 81 9.77 -10.67 8.33
C PHE A 81 9.19 -10.01 7.07
N THR A 82 9.75 -10.29 5.90
CA THR A 82 9.22 -9.80 4.62
C THR A 82 7.77 -10.24 4.41
N ALA A 83 7.47 -11.51 4.70
CA ALA A 83 6.10 -12.04 4.60
C ALA A 83 5.11 -11.35 5.54
N VAL A 84 5.47 -11.15 6.81
CA VAL A 84 4.63 -10.45 7.80
C VAL A 84 4.37 -9.01 7.34
N SER A 85 5.40 -8.30 6.90
CA SER A 85 5.29 -6.92 6.42
C SER A 85 4.37 -6.80 5.20
N LEU A 86 4.48 -7.75 4.25
CA LEU A 86 3.63 -7.79 3.07
C LEU A 86 2.18 -8.12 3.40
N VAL A 87 1.94 -9.13 4.25
CA VAL A 87 0.57 -9.52 4.65
C VAL A 87 -0.12 -8.37 5.37
N LEU A 88 0.56 -7.69 6.29
CA LEU A 88 0.04 -6.49 6.94
C LEU A 88 -0.26 -5.38 5.91
N GLY A 89 0.63 -5.19 4.95
CA GLY A 89 0.41 -4.27 3.84
C GLY A 89 -0.85 -4.62 3.03
N TYR A 90 -1.07 -5.88 2.69
CA TYR A 90 -2.27 -6.31 1.96
C TYR A 90 -3.54 -6.09 2.78
N CYS A 91 -3.49 -6.31 4.10
CA CYS A 91 -4.61 -6.00 4.99
C CYS A 91 -4.95 -4.50 4.94
N TRP A 92 -3.94 -3.62 4.98
CA TRP A 92 -4.17 -2.17 4.83
C TRP A 92 -4.66 -1.76 3.44
N LEU A 93 -4.18 -2.43 2.39
CA LEU A 93 -4.69 -2.21 1.03
C LEU A 93 -6.19 -2.53 0.94
N ALA A 94 -6.61 -3.63 1.56
CA ALA A 94 -8.02 -4.00 1.67
C ALA A 94 -8.80 -2.96 2.48
N VAL A 95 -8.27 -2.49 3.62
CA VAL A 95 -8.88 -1.41 4.42
C VAL A 95 -9.07 -0.14 3.59
N GLY A 96 -8.04 0.32 2.87
CA GLY A 96 -8.13 1.48 1.98
C GLY A 96 -9.19 1.31 0.89
N GLY A 97 -9.27 0.12 0.29
CA GLY A 97 -10.31 -0.22 -0.68
C GLY A 97 -11.72 -0.24 -0.10
N ILE A 98 -11.90 -0.78 1.11
CA ILE A 98 -13.18 -0.79 1.84
C ILE A 98 -13.61 0.64 2.19
N LEU A 99 -12.70 1.49 2.65
CA LEU A 99 -12.98 2.91 2.92
C LEU A 99 -13.41 3.63 1.64
N ALA A 100 -12.73 3.38 0.51
CA ALA A 100 -13.10 3.93 -0.79
C ALA A 100 -14.53 3.50 -1.22
N LEU A 101 -14.88 2.23 -0.97
CA LEU A 101 -16.21 1.69 -1.25
C LEU A 101 -17.29 2.29 -0.35
N ALA A 102 -17.01 2.43 0.94
CA ALA A 102 -17.99 2.92 1.92
C ALA A 102 -18.33 4.39 1.68
N PHE A 103 -17.31 5.23 1.54
CA PHE A 103 -17.50 6.69 1.57
C PHE A 103 -17.62 7.34 0.19
N GLY A 104 -17.18 6.70 -0.90
CA GLY A 104 -17.51 7.08 -2.28
C GLY A 104 -17.29 8.56 -2.61
N SER A 105 -16.02 8.92 -2.86
CA SER A 105 -15.47 10.26 -3.13
C SER A 105 -15.33 11.17 -1.90
N ALA A 106 -14.10 11.24 -1.39
CA ALA A 106 -13.64 12.32 -0.53
C ALA A 106 -12.57 13.07 -1.30
N TRP A 107 -12.78 14.35 -1.56
CA TRP A 107 -11.82 15.20 -2.27
C TRP A 107 -10.82 15.86 -1.32
N ALA A 108 -11.20 15.95 -0.05
CA ALA A 108 -10.41 16.46 1.05
C ALA A 108 -11.01 15.98 2.38
N GLY A 109 -10.27 16.20 3.47
CA GLY A 109 -10.75 15.95 4.83
C GLY A 109 -10.30 14.62 5.42
N PRO A 110 -10.75 14.30 6.65
CA PRO A 110 -10.19 13.20 7.46
C PRO A 110 -10.39 11.82 6.82
N LEU A 111 -11.51 11.57 6.15
CA LEU A 111 -11.76 10.30 5.46
C LEU A 111 -10.85 10.10 4.24
N TYR A 112 -10.58 11.17 3.50
CA TYR A 112 -9.61 11.14 2.40
C TYR A 112 -8.21 10.84 2.94
N ASP A 113 -7.84 11.51 4.03
CA ASP A 113 -6.57 11.35 4.72
C ASP A 113 -6.37 9.90 5.22
N ALA A 114 -7.40 9.29 5.82
CA ALA A 114 -7.41 7.90 6.24
C ALA A 114 -7.16 6.93 5.08
N LEU A 115 -7.84 7.14 3.94
CA LEU A 115 -7.67 6.31 2.75
C LEU A 115 -6.24 6.41 2.22
N LEU A 116 -5.69 7.62 2.12
CA LEU A 116 -4.32 7.84 1.68
C LEU A 116 -3.32 7.18 2.62
N HIS A 117 -3.49 7.32 3.93
CA HIS A 117 -2.61 6.71 4.92
C HIS A 117 -2.67 5.18 4.89
N ALA A 118 -3.87 4.60 4.71
CA ALA A 118 -4.02 3.15 4.57
C ALA A 118 -3.25 2.61 3.35
N VAL A 119 -3.34 3.28 2.20
CA VAL A 119 -2.67 2.83 0.98
C VAL A 119 -1.18 3.14 0.99
N PHE A 120 -0.78 4.37 1.27
CA PHE A 120 0.63 4.76 1.17
C PHE A 120 1.46 4.29 2.35
N LEU A 121 1.03 4.57 3.59
CA LEU A 121 1.81 4.15 4.75
C LEU A 121 1.50 2.69 5.14
N GLY A 122 0.22 2.30 5.11
CA GLY A 122 -0.20 0.94 5.46
C GLY A 122 0.28 -0.11 4.47
N PHE A 123 0.03 0.08 3.17
CA PHE A 123 0.44 -0.87 2.14
C PHE A 123 1.84 -0.61 1.59
N VAL A 124 2.11 0.56 1.01
CA VAL A 124 3.38 0.82 0.31
C VAL A 124 4.56 0.82 1.28
N MET A 125 4.50 1.58 2.37
CA MET A 125 5.63 1.64 3.31
C MET A 125 5.87 0.31 4.03
N ALA A 126 4.82 -0.44 4.38
CA ALA A 126 5.00 -1.80 4.92
C ALA A 126 5.67 -2.72 3.88
N ALA A 127 5.30 -2.66 2.61
CA ALA A 127 5.97 -3.44 1.56
C ALA A 127 7.44 -3.04 1.37
N VAL A 128 7.75 -1.74 1.41
CA VAL A 128 9.11 -1.19 1.35
C VAL A 128 9.95 -1.70 2.53
N MET A 129 9.44 -1.60 3.76
CA MET A 129 10.14 -2.10 4.94
C MET A 129 10.45 -3.60 4.85
N GLY A 130 9.51 -4.39 4.34
CA GLY A 130 9.69 -5.84 4.17
C GLY A 130 10.78 -6.22 3.16
N HIS A 131 10.90 -5.46 2.07
CA HIS A 131 11.88 -5.72 1.00
C HIS A 131 13.21 -5.00 1.18
N ALA A 132 13.27 -3.95 2.00
CA ALA A 132 14.48 -3.15 2.18
C ALA A 132 15.73 -3.98 2.54
N PRO A 133 15.69 -4.99 3.43
CA PRO A 133 16.88 -5.80 3.73
C PRO A 133 17.35 -6.68 2.56
N ILE A 134 16.50 -6.89 1.54
CA ILE A 134 16.84 -7.64 0.33
C ILE A 134 17.41 -6.71 -0.74
N ILE A 135 16.81 -5.53 -0.93
CA ILE A 135 17.20 -4.55 -1.95
C ILE A 135 18.49 -3.81 -1.55
N PHE A 136 18.62 -3.43 -0.27
CA PHE A 136 19.74 -2.61 0.18
C PHE A 136 21.12 -3.25 -0.09
N PRO A 137 21.33 -4.57 0.15
CA PRO A 137 22.57 -5.24 -0.25
C PRO A 137 22.84 -5.25 -1.74
N ALA A 138 21.81 -5.34 -2.57
CA ALA A 138 21.97 -5.36 -4.03
C ALA A 138 22.47 -4.01 -4.56
N VAL A 139 22.09 -2.90 -3.93
CA VAL A 139 22.49 -1.55 -4.35
C VAL A 139 23.82 -1.12 -3.71
N THR A 140 24.01 -1.41 -2.42
CA THR A 140 25.19 -0.95 -1.67
C THR A 140 26.34 -1.97 -1.64
N GLY A 141 26.12 -3.20 -2.10
CA GLY A 141 27.06 -4.31 -1.97
C GLY A 141 27.25 -4.82 -0.53
N ARG A 142 26.58 -4.22 0.46
CA ARG A 142 26.74 -4.54 1.89
C ARG A 142 25.65 -5.48 2.36
N ARG A 143 26.03 -6.61 2.98
CA ARG A 143 25.05 -7.56 3.52
C ARG A 143 24.36 -6.93 4.74
N VAL A 144 23.03 -7.00 4.79
CA VAL A 144 22.25 -6.56 5.96
C VAL A 144 21.79 -7.81 6.71
N PRO A 145 22.46 -8.20 7.81
CA PRO A 145 22.06 -9.38 8.57
C PRO A 145 20.71 -9.13 9.24
N PHE A 146 19.80 -10.09 9.12
CA PHE A 146 18.50 -10.00 9.76
C PHE A 146 18.63 -9.98 11.28
N ARG A 147 17.93 -9.06 11.94
CA ARG A 147 17.84 -8.96 13.39
C ARG A 147 16.37 -8.82 13.83
N PRO A 148 15.95 -9.43 14.95
CA PRO A 148 14.58 -9.27 15.47
C PRO A 148 14.16 -7.81 15.72
N VAL A 149 15.13 -6.91 15.94
CA VAL A 149 14.89 -5.46 16.09
C VAL A 149 14.14 -4.85 14.89
N PHE A 150 14.19 -5.46 13.70
CA PHE A 150 13.44 -4.98 12.55
C PHE A 150 11.91 -5.01 12.76
N TYR A 151 11.40 -5.87 13.65
CA TYR A 151 9.98 -5.85 14.00
C TYR A 151 9.56 -4.59 14.77
N THR A 152 10.49 -3.86 15.39
CA THR A 152 10.16 -2.67 16.20
C THR A 152 9.57 -1.54 15.36
N HIS A 153 10.23 -1.17 14.25
CA HIS A 153 9.74 -0.12 13.37
C HIS A 153 8.47 -0.53 12.62
N LEU A 154 8.37 -1.81 12.24
CA LEU A 154 7.16 -2.34 11.63
C LEU A 154 5.99 -2.28 12.62
N GLY A 155 6.16 -2.78 13.84
CA GLY A 155 5.13 -2.76 14.88
C GLY A 155 4.72 -1.34 15.23
N LEU A 156 5.68 -0.41 15.37
CA LEU A 156 5.41 1.00 15.61
C LEU A 156 4.57 1.60 14.48
N LEU A 157 4.90 1.32 13.21
CA LEU A 157 4.12 1.78 12.06
C LEU A 157 2.68 1.25 12.09
N GLN A 158 2.47 -0.02 12.44
CA GLN A 158 1.12 -0.59 12.51
C GLN A 158 0.28 0.08 13.61
N LEU A 159 0.86 0.27 14.79
CA LEU A 159 0.18 0.91 15.92
C LEU A 159 -0.12 2.39 15.64
N SER A 160 0.84 3.12 15.05
CA SER A 160 0.65 4.52 14.69
C SER A 160 -0.40 4.70 13.59
N LEU A 161 -0.47 3.77 12.64
CA LEU A 161 -1.52 3.76 11.62
C LEU A 161 -2.90 3.47 12.17
N LEU A 162 -3.04 2.53 13.11
CA LEU A 162 -4.30 2.28 13.79
C LEU A 162 -4.77 3.53 14.54
N LEU A 163 -3.87 4.21 15.25
CA LEU A 163 -4.18 5.48 15.91
C LEU A 163 -4.55 6.57 14.90
N ARG A 164 -3.82 6.65 13.78
CA ARG A 164 -4.06 7.63 12.72
C ARG A 164 -5.44 7.45 12.10
N LEU A 165 -5.75 6.25 11.61
CA LEU A 165 -7.04 5.95 10.99
C LEU A 165 -8.19 6.01 12.00
N GLY A 166 -7.98 5.54 13.24
CA GLY A 166 -8.95 5.70 14.31
C GLY A 166 -9.26 7.16 14.60
N GLY A 167 -8.24 8.01 14.64
CA GLY A 167 -8.38 9.46 14.81
C GLY A 167 -9.08 10.14 13.63
N ASP A 168 -8.84 9.68 12.41
CA ASP A 168 -9.53 10.19 11.22
C ASP A 168 -11.01 9.81 11.20
N LEU A 169 -11.35 8.57 11.53
CA LEU A 169 -12.73 8.07 11.57
C LEU A 169 -13.53 8.64 12.75
N ALA A 170 -12.88 8.83 13.91
CA ALA A 170 -13.51 9.39 15.10
C ALA A 170 -13.49 10.93 15.13
N LEU A 171 -12.92 11.59 14.10
CA LEU A 171 -12.68 13.04 14.08
C LEU A 171 -11.89 13.54 15.30
N TRP A 172 -11.05 12.67 15.88
CA TRP A 172 -10.29 12.95 17.10
C TRP A 172 -8.95 13.62 16.77
N TRP A 173 -8.93 14.96 16.86
CA TRP A 173 -7.80 15.78 16.46
C TRP A 173 -6.44 15.39 17.08
N PRO A 174 -6.32 15.23 18.42
CA PRO A 174 -5.06 14.79 19.03
C PRO A 174 -4.58 13.42 18.52
N GLY A 175 -5.50 12.47 18.34
CA GLY A 175 -5.18 11.13 17.83
C GLY A 175 -4.51 11.18 16.46
N ARG A 176 -4.97 12.08 15.58
CA ARG A 176 -4.36 12.29 14.26
C ARG A 176 -2.95 12.85 14.35
N GLN A 177 -2.72 13.84 15.21
CA GLN A 177 -1.41 14.46 15.38
C GLN A 177 -0.39 13.45 15.92
N TRP A 178 -0.76 12.72 16.96
CA TRP A 178 0.08 11.67 17.53
C TRP A 178 0.31 10.52 16.54
N GLY A 179 -0.73 10.07 15.83
CA GLY A 179 -0.60 9.06 14.78
C GLY A 179 0.36 9.49 13.66
N GLY A 180 0.26 10.74 13.20
CA GLY A 180 1.16 11.32 12.20
C GLY A 180 2.61 11.43 12.68
N LEU A 181 2.82 11.92 13.91
CA LEU A 181 4.16 12.01 14.50
C LEU A 181 4.79 10.62 14.67
N LEU A 182 4.05 9.65 15.20
CA LEU A 182 4.55 8.30 15.38
C LEU A 182 4.82 7.59 14.05
N ASN A 183 4.06 7.87 12.99
CA ASN A 183 4.39 7.42 11.63
C ASN A 183 5.76 7.94 11.20
N ALA A 184 6.04 9.24 11.39
CA ALA A 184 7.34 9.81 11.06
C ALA A 184 8.47 9.18 11.88
N VAL A 185 8.26 8.98 13.19
CA VAL A 185 9.21 8.28 14.06
C VAL A 185 9.46 6.85 13.58
N ALA A 186 8.43 6.11 13.16
CA ALA A 186 8.57 4.76 12.63
C ALA A 186 9.44 4.73 11.36
N LEU A 187 9.27 5.69 10.46
CA LEU A 187 10.08 5.83 9.24
C LEU A 187 11.54 6.15 9.57
N LEU A 188 11.80 7.08 10.50
CA LEU A 188 13.15 7.40 10.95
C LEU A 188 13.82 6.20 11.62
N LEU A 189 13.10 5.49 12.49
CA LEU A 189 13.59 4.29 13.16
C LEU A 189 13.93 3.17 12.15
N PHE A 190 13.13 3.03 11.09
CA PHE A 190 13.41 2.13 9.98
C PHE A 190 14.73 2.49 9.26
N LEU A 191 14.94 3.77 8.95
CA LEU A 191 16.17 4.24 8.31
C LEU A 191 17.39 3.99 9.19
N VAL A 192 17.32 4.34 10.48
CA VAL A 192 18.40 4.15 11.45
C VAL A 192 18.74 2.65 11.64
N ASN A 193 17.73 1.80 11.78
CA ASN A 193 17.94 0.35 11.91
C ASN A 193 18.61 -0.24 10.67
N THR A 194 18.16 0.15 9.47
CA THR A 194 18.71 -0.33 8.21
C THR A 194 20.16 0.14 8.03
N ALA A 195 20.43 1.43 8.22
CA ALA A 195 21.78 2.00 8.08
C ALA A 195 22.75 1.44 9.12
N SER A 196 22.36 1.36 10.40
CA SER A 196 23.22 0.85 11.46
C SER A 196 23.53 -0.65 11.30
N SER A 197 22.60 -1.42 10.74
CA SER A 197 22.85 -2.83 10.43
C SER A 197 23.84 -3.02 9.29
N GLY A 198 23.89 -2.09 8.32
CA GLY A 198 24.88 -2.10 7.24
C GLY A 198 26.27 -1.59 7.68
N ALA A 199 26.34 -0.65 8.62
CA ALA A 199 27.59 -0.05 9.08
C ALA A 199 28.41 -0.97 10.02
N ARG A 200 27.74 -1.78 10.85
CA ARG A 200 28.40 -2.62 11.87
C ARG A 200 29.20 -3.83 11.31
N GLN A 201 29.23 -4.04 10.00
CA GLN A 201 30.08 -5.09 9.39
C GLN A 201 31.54 -4.66 9.17
N HIS A 202 31.89 -3.41 9.50
CA HIS A 202 33.27 -2.90 9.39
C HIS A 202 34.19 -3.27 10.56
N HIS A 203 33.68 -3.97 11.58
CA HIS A 203 34.46 -4.49 12.72
C HIS A 203 34.30 -6.01 12.77
#